data_AF-A0A8H4VCD7-F1
#
_entry.id   AF-A0A8H4VCD7-F1
#
_cell.length_a   1.000
_cell.length_b   1.000
_cell.length_c   1.000
_cell.angle_alpha   90.00
_cell.angle_beta   90.00
_cell.angle_gamma   90.00
#
_symmetry.space_group_name_H-M   'P 1'
#
loop_
_entity.id
_entity.type
_entity.pdbx_description
1 polymer ?
#
loop_
_entity_poly.entity_id
_entity_poly.type
_entity_poly.pdbx_seq_one_letter_code
_entity_poly.pdbx_strand_id
1 'polypeptide(L)'
;MAAFIAVRAVLGGVDKAVDWGLLVTLYPNIGLAGLRRFWSDARKQQSAYIALFTRVFQEKLVTALESDEIPMVDFEKPGDYDWQMLIIWTMKLPRQEGFQLPRSRDLLSEQFTLEHVSAFEEDWREKFFHSGSSFFARLDAFASEPAAIPVGEKPECARPPSDVDDVVVARSWIRSLLSTGSTSHSIQSIRDKFLQLSPEDSHRRSVLFKTAVTQLAQERVIRRCRKPRAGHQPYRLSEWYESQLTRMAQTSKYDAAAAFKERLDGAFRRLETFEVPYSLDEGAMMAMTNMNAMGRIRLIPVGMPDIPYGFRPGHYESRKYPKSLYHFTLQVAPTDAYQYNEDIELLRAVTTESPPLGGSRGELPQWADFLRVCSVKRWSEILGAFNFVFATRGCMTISGVCSALHPLLEEFEARLVVEWGKQTGVLAEVMDGVGITVAEWWWLAVPWLRRQGGVCRDRATMTIPQRQNLC
;
A
#
# COMPACT_ATOMS: atom_id res chain seq x y z
N MET A 1 5.10 32.73 -0.55
CA MET A 1 3.63 32.56 -0.39
C MET A 1 2.84 33.71 -1.00
N ALA A 2 2.99 34.96 -0.53
CA ALA A 2 2.24 36.13 -1.04
C ALA A 2 2.28 36.27 -2.58
N ALA A 3 3.47 36.09 -3.20
CA ALA A 3 3.61 36.11 -4.65
C ALA A 3 2.80 35.04 -5.39
N PHE A 4 2.73 33.83 -4.84
CA PHE A 4 1.90 32.78 -5.43
C PHE A 4 0.43 33.14 -5.36
N ILE A 5 -0.04 33.71 -4.24
CA ILE A 5 -1.44 34.07 -4.05
C ILE A 5 -1.83 35.23 -4.98
N ALA A 6 -1.02 36.29 -5.03
CA ALA A 6 -1.26 37.46 -5.88
C ALA A 6 -1.32 37.07 -7.37
N VAL A 7 -0.29 36.39 -7.88
CA VAL A 7 -0.21 35.97 -9.28
C VAL A 7 -1.33 35.00 -9.64
N ARG A 8 -1.60 34.01 -8.79
CA ARG A 8 -2.64 32.99 -9.03
C ARG A 8 -4.05 33.57 -8.98
N ALA A 9 -4.29 34.55 -8.12
CA ALA A 9 -5.62 35.17 -7.98
C ALA A 9 -5.91 36.14 -9.13
N VAL A 10 -4.90 36.83 -9.67
CA VAL A 10 -5.06 37.80 -10.76
C VAL A 10 -4.98 37.15 -12.15
N LEU A 11 -4.00 36.28 -12.41
CA LEU A 11 -3.77 35.67 -13.74
C LEU A 11 -4.29 34.24 -13.85
N GLY A 12 -4.60 33.58 -12.74
CA GLY A 12 -4.93 32.16 -12.74
C GLY A 12 -6.31 31.82 -13.31
N GLY A 13 -7.15 32.81 -13.63
CA GLY A 13 -8.50 32.62 -14.12
C GLY A 13 -9.39 31.81 -13.17
N VAL A 14 -10.45 31.21 -13.71
CA VAL A 14 -11.40 30.39 -12.94
C VAL A 14 -10.72 29.19 -12.27
N ASP A 15 -9.76 28.59 -12.97
CA ASP A 15 -9.02 27.42 -12.49
C ASP A 15 -7.93 27.76 -11.46
N LYS A 16 -7.70 29.06 -11.20
CA LYS A 16 -6.64 29.56 -10.33
C LYS A 16 -5.30 28.91 -10.69
N ALA A 17 -4.97 28.87 -11.98
CA ALA A 17 -3.69 28.34 -12.46
C ALA A 17 -2.52 29.20 -11.95
N VAL A 18 -1.35 28.58 -11.79
CA VAL A 18 -0.13 29.31 -11.40
C VAL A 18 0.65 29.65 -12.66
N ASP A 19 0.90 30.93 -12.89
CA ASP A 19 1.83 31.37 -13.93
C ASP A 19 3.28 31.16 -13.46
N TRP A 20 3.88 30.07 -13.93
CA TRP A 20 5.25 29.72 -13.60
C TRP A 20 6.28 30.61 -14.29
N GLY A 21 5.97 31.14 -15.48
CA GLY A 21 6.87 31.99 -16.24
C GLY A 21 7.13 33.29 -15.50
N LEU A 22 6.05 33.94 -15.06
CA LEU A 22 6.12 35.16 -14.28
C LEU A 22 6.83 34.97 -12.93
N LEU A 23 6.54 33.88 -12.21
CA LEU A 23 7.19 33.61 -10.93
C LEU A 23 8.69 33.35 -11.05
N VAL A 24 9.15 32.74 -12.15
CA VAL A 24 10.58 32.56 -12.43
C VAL A 24 11.23 33.92 -12.72
N THR A 25 10.55 34.83 -13.43
CA THR A 25 11.05 36.20 -13.65
C THR A 25 11.16 36.99 -12.34
N LEU A 26 10.20 36.83 -11.42
CA LEU A 26 10.20 37.52 -10.13
C LEU A 26 11.21 36.94 -9.13
N TYR A 27 11.49 35.63 -9.20
CA TYR A 27 12.42 34.93 -8.32
C TYR A 27 13.44 34.08 -9.11
N PRO A 28 14.34 34.72 -9.89
CA PRO A 28 15.26 34.00 -10.77
C PRO A 28 16.23 33.10 -10.01
N ASN A 29 16.57 33.46 -8.77
CA ASN A 29 17.54 32.75 -7.94
C ASN A 29 17.05 31.39 -7.41
N ILE A 30 15.74 31.15 -7.37
CA ILE A 30 15.14 29.91 -6.82
C ILE A 30 15.00 28.83 -7.90
N GLY A 31 14.80 29.24 -9.15
CA GLY A 31 14.54 28.35 -10.27
C GLY A 31 13.18 27.66 -10.24
N LEU A 32 12.73 27.17 -11.39
CA LEU A 32 11.41 26.56 -11.57
C LEU A 32 11.17 25.33 -10.67
N ALA A 33 12.20 24.48 -10.51
CA ALA A 33 12.11 23.27 -9.70
C ALA A 33 11.90 23.62 -8.21
N GLY A 34 12.61 24.62 -7.70
CA GLY A 34 12.47 25.10 -6.33
C GLY A 34 11.10 25.71 -6.07
N LEU A 35 10.60 26.54 -7.00
CA LEU A 35 9.26 27.15 -6.91
C LEU A 35 8.14 26.10 -6.94
N ARG A 36 8.23 25.08 -7.80
CA ARG A 36 7.25 23.98 -7.86
C ARG A 36 7.24 23.16 -6.58
N ARG A 37 8.42 22.84 -6.04
CA ARG A 37 8.56 22.13 -4.77
C ARG A 37 7.96 22.93 -3.63
N PHE A 38 8.35 24.20 -3.49
CA PHE A 38 7.80 25.11 -2.48
C PHE A 38 6.28 25.17 -2.53
N TRP A 39 5.69 25.33 -3.72
CA TRP A 39 4.23 25.39 -3.86
C TRP A 39 3.54 24.06 -3.54
N SER A 40 4.15 22.94 -3.92
CA SER A 40 3.62 21.61 -3.57
C SER A 40 3.62 21.40 -2.06
N ASP A 41 4.71 21.74 -1.39
CA ASP A 41 4.87 21.59 0.06
C ASP A 41 3.93 22.55 0.81
N ALA A 42 3.87 23.81 0.38
CA ALA A 42 2.96 24.82 0.91
C ALA A 42 1.48 24.41 0.79
N ARG A 43 1.08 23.85 -0.35
CA ARG A 43 -0.29 23.34 -0.54
C ARG A 43 -0.61 22.13 0.34
N LYS A 44 0.38 21.29 0.65
CA LYS A 44 0.18 20.14 1.54
C LYS A 44 0.06 20.58 2.99
N GLN A 45 0.98 21.41 3.45
CA GLN A 45 1.10 21.77 4.87
C GLN A 45 0.21 22.94 5.30
N GLN A 46 -0.15 23.84 4.37
CA GLN A 46 -0.79 25.12 4.69
C GLN A 46 -1.98 25.41 3.77
N SER A 47 -2.69 24.37 3.29
CA SER A 47 -3.84 24.49 2.39
C SER A 47 -4.92 25.45 2.91
N ALA A 48 -5.31 25.30 4.18
CA ALA A 48 -6.30 26.15 4.83
C ALA A 48 -5.85 27.61 4.90
N TYR A 49 -4.59 27.85 5.26
CA TYR A 49 -4.00 29.19 5.28
C TYR A 49 -3.96 29.81 3.88
N ILE A 50 -3.58 29.05 2.85
CA ILE A 50 -3.59 29.52 1.46
C ILE A 50 -5.01 29.90 1.02
N ALA A 51 -6.01 29.07 1.34
CA ALA A 51 -7.40 29.33 0.98
C ALA A 51 -7.92 30.61 1.64
N LEU A 52 -7.69 30.77 2.95
CA LEU A 52 -8.07 31.97 3.69
C LEU A 52 -7.34 33.21 3.17
N PHE A 53 -6.03 33.14 2.98
CA PHE A 53 -5.25 34.29 2.54
C PHE A 53 -5.61 34.70 1.10
N THR A 54 -5.95 33.72 0.25
CA THR A 54 -6.51 34.00 -1.09
C THR A 54 -7.84 34.73 -0.99
N ARG A 55 -8.73 34.34 -0.07
CA ARG A 55 -10.02 35.00 0.14
C ARG A 55 -9.83 36.45 0.62
N VAL A 56 -9.00 36.68 1.64
CA VAL A 56 -8.71 38.04 2.14
C VAL A 56 -8.11 38.92 1.04
N PHE A 57 -7.19 38.36 0.25
CA PHE A 57 -6.63 39.07 -0.91
C PHE A 57 -7.72 39.47 -1.89
N GLN A 58 -8.61 38.55 -2.29
CA GLN A 58 -9.67 38.82 -3.25
C GLN A 58 -10.69 39.86 -2.74
N GLU A 59 -11.07 39.78 -1.46
CA GLU A 59 -12.00 40.73 -0.85
C GLU A 59 -11.41 42.15 -0.79
N LYS A 60 -10.11 42.28 -0.51
CA LYS A 60 -9.43 43.59 -0.38
C LYS A 60 -8.98 44.15 -1.72
N LEU A 61 -8.71 43.31 -2.71
CA LEU A 61 -8.22 43.74 -4.02
C LEU A 61 -9.24 44.64 -4.72
N VAL A 62 -10.54 44.31 -4.64
CA VAL A 62 -11.60 45.10 -5.28
C VAL A 62 -11.60 46.53 -4.74
N THR A 63 -11.61 46.69 -3.41
CA THR A 63 -11.58 48.02 -2.78
C THR A 63 -10.30 48.79 -3.10
N ALA A 64 -9.15 48.10 -3.14
CA ALA A 64 -7.86 48.74 -3.43
C ALA A 64 -7.74 49.21 -4.90
N LEU A 65 -8.40 48.50 -5.84
CA LEU A 65 -8.52 48.93 -7.23
C LEU A 65 -9.49 50.11 -7.36
N GLU A 66 -10.59 50.11 -6.62
CA GLU A 66 -11.57 51.21 -6.61
C GLU A 66 -11.00 52.50 -6.00
N SER A 67 -10.09 52.39 -5.04
CA SER A 67 -9.45 53.54 -4.37
C SER A 67 -8.12 53.98 -5.02
N ASP A 68 -7.78 53.46 -6.21
CA ASP A 68 -6.50 53.71 -6.89
C ASP A 68 -5.25 53.44 -6.00
N GLU A 69 -5.36 52.55 -5.00
CA GLU A 69 -4.23 52.14 -4.17
C GLU A 69 -3.28 51.23 -4.96
N ILE A 70 -3.84 50.47 -5.90
CA ILE A 70 -3.12 49.58 -6.81
C ILE A 70 -3.62 49.83 -8.23
N PRO A 71 -2.74 49.95 -9.23
CA PRO A 71 -3.15 50.07 -10.63
C PRO A 71 -3.81 48.77 -11.12
N MET A 72 -4.81 48.91 -11.99
CA MET A 72 -5.39 47.79 -12.71
C MET A 72 -4.35 47.13 -13.61
N VAL A 73 -4.38 45.79 -13.66
CA VAL A 73 -3.44 45.00 -14.45
C VAL A 73 -3.85 45.06 -15.92
N ASP A 74 -2.90 45.38 -16.80
CA ASP A 74 -3.08 45.19 -18.24
C ASP A 74 -2.90 43.71 -18.57
N PHE A 75 -4.02 43.03 -18.85
CA PHE A 75 -4.03 41.60 -19.16
C PHE A 75 -3.41 41.25 -20.52
N GLU A 76 -3.23 42.23 -21.42
CA GLU A 76 -2.54 42.04 -22.71
C GLU A 76 -1.02 42.12 -22.54
N LYS A 77 -0.55 42.82 -21.51
CA LYS A 77 0.88 42.98 -21.16
C LYS A 77 1.14 42.74 -19.68
N PRO A 78 0.89 41.52 -19.18
CA PRO A 78 1.07 41.22 -17.77
C PRO A 78 2.54 41.34 -17.33
N GLY A 79 3.51 41.25 -18.24
CA GLY A 79 4.93 41.42 -17.92
C GLY A 79 5.35 42.84 -17.53
N ASP A 80 4.60 43.86 -17.95
CA ASP A 80 4.92 45.27 -17.72
C ASP A 80 4.32 45.80 -16.39
N TYR A 81 3.52 44.97 -15.72
CA TYR A 81 2.88 45.30 -14.46
C TYR A 81 3.87 45.25 -13.28
N ASP A 82 3.73 46.18 -12.33
CA ASP A 82 4.56 46.18 -11.11
C ASP A 82 4.08 45.11 -10.11
N TRP A 83 4.45 43.86 -10.40
CA TRP A 83 4.19 42.73 -9.53
C TRP A 83 4.85 42.87 -8.17
N GLN A 84 5.98 43.58 -8.07
CA GLN A 84 6.66 43.76 -6.81
C GLN A 84 5.82 44.62 -5.85
N MET A 85 5.21 45.69 -6.35
CA MET A 85 4.24 46.49 -5.62
C MET A 85 3.05 45.64 -5.16
N LEU A 86 2.43 44.88 -6.06
CA LEU A 86 1.29 44.02 -5.70
C LEU A 86 1.68 42.97 -4.66
N ILE A 87 2.88 42.39 -4.74
CA ILE A 87 3.37 41.42 -3.77
C ILE A 87 3.58 42.08 -2.40
N ILE A 88 4.18 43.26 -2.36
CA ILE A 88 4.40 44.02 -1.12
C ILE A 88 3.06 44.40 -0.50
N TRP A 89 2.10 44.87 -1.31
CA TRP A 89 0.73 45.14 -0.86
C TRP A 89 0.08 43.88 -0.29
N THR A 90 0.19 42.75 -1.00
CA THR A 90 -0.31 41.44 -0.54
C THR A 90 0.32 41.03 0.80
N MET A 91 1.59 41.35 1.04
CA MET A 91 2.26 41.07 2.32
C MET A 91 1.74 41.94 3.47
N LYS A 92 1.24 43.15 3.19
CA LYS A 92 0.66 44.10 4.15
C LYS A 92 -0.80 43.82 4.49
N LEU A 93 -1.49 43.01 3.68
CA LEU A 93 -2.82 42.54 4.02
C LEU A 93 -2.79 41.91 5.41
N PRO A 94 -3.86 42.10 6.21
CA PRO A 94 -3.96 41.47 7.52
C PRO A 94 -3.91 39.96 7.31
N ARG A 95 -2.71 39.40 7.50
CA ARG A 95 -2.57 38.03 7.96
C ARG A 95 -3.36 38.04 9.25
N GLN A 96 -4.35 37.18 9.42
CA GLN A 96 -4.96 37.06 10.75
C GLN A 96 -3.80 36.91 11.73
N GLU A 97 -3.55 37.95 12.54
CA GLU A 97 -2.68 37.86 13.69
C GLU A 97 -3.22 36.65 14.45
N GLY A 98 -2.32 35.71 14.75
CA GLY A 98 -2.66 34.32 15.05
C GLY A 98 -3.93 34.19 15.86
N PHE A 99 -4.80 33.27 15.45
CA PHE A 99 -6.08 32.99 16.10
C PHE A 99 -5.97 33.24 17.61
N GLN A 100 -6.72 34.23 18.13
CA GLN A 100 -6.84 34.36 19.58
C GLN A 100 -7.55 33.09 20.05
N LEU A 101 -6.76 32.14 20.54
CA LEU A 101 -7.28 30.94 21.15
C LEU A 101 -8.28 31.39 22.23
N PRO A 102 -9.54 30.95 22.18
CA PRO A 102 -10.53 31.31 23.17
C PRO A 102 -10.01 30.98 24.57
N ARG A 103 -10.36 31.83 25.54
CA ARG A 103 -9.90 31.67 26.93
C ARG A 103 -10.42 30.39 27.61
N SER A 104 -11.43 29.74 27.02
CA SER A 104 -12.00 28.48 27.52
C SER A 104 -12.20 27.47 26.39
N ARG A 105 -12.21 26.19 26.77
CA ARG A 105 -12.48 25.06 25.87
C ARG A 105 -13.89 25.12 25.28
N ASP A 106 -14.87 25.56 26.07
CA ASP A 106 -16.27 25.62 25.64
C ASP A 106 -16.46 26.63 24.50
N LEU A 107 -15.83 27.81 24.62
CA LEU A 107 -15.84 28.82 23.56
C LEU A 107 -15.10 28.34 22.31
N LEU A 108 -14.04 27.52 22.47
CA LEU A 108 -13.36 26.90 21.34
C LEU A 108 -14.30 25.93 20.60
N SER A 109 -15.04 25.09 21.31
CA SER A 109 -16.01 24.17 20.68
C SER A 109 -17.21 24.86 20.04
N GLU A 110 -17.63 26.01 20.56
CA GLU A 110 -18.75 26.78 19.99
C GLU A 110 -18.34 27.62 18.77
N GLN A 111 -17.16 28.24 18.81
CA GLN A 111 -16.72 29.20 17.78
C GLN A 111 -15.92 28.54 16.65
N PHE A 112 -15.38 27.34 16.87
CA PHE A 112 -14.53 26.67 15.89
C PHE A 112 -15.02 25.25 15.64
N THR A 113 -15.14 24.91 14.36
CA THR A 113 -15.35 23.54 13.92
C THR A 113 -13.99 22.91 13.67
N LEU A 114 -13.69 21.82 14.38
CA LEU A 114 -12.52 21.00 14.09
C LEU A 114 -12.86 20.12 12.89
N GLU A 115 -12.27 20.43 11.75
CA GLU A 115 -12.30 19.55 10.59
C GLU A 115 -11.10 18.62 10.64
N HIS A 116 -11.36 17.31 10.53
CA HIS A 116 -10.29 16.36 10.29
C HIS A 116 -9.69 16.70 8.93
N VAL A 117 -8.41 17.05 8.88
CA VAL A 117 -7.71 17.24 7.60
C VAL A 117 -7.53 15.86 6.98
N SER A 118 -8.54 15.39 6.25
CA SER A 118 -8.49 14.16 5.46
C SER A 118 -7.73 14.40 4.15
N ALA A 119 -6.58 15.07 4.24
CA ALA A 119 -5.64 14.95 3.15
C ALA A 119 -5.30 13.45 3.06
N PHE A 120 -5.29 12.90 1.85
CA PHE A 120 -4.68 11.61 1.57
C PHE A 120 -3.20 11.71 1.96
N GLU A 121 -2.91 11.62 3.26
CA GLU A 121 -1.57 11.52 3.76
C GLU A 121 -1.18 10.08 3.56
N GLU A 122 -0.37 9.88 2.52
CA GLU A 122 0.48 8.71 2.38
C GLU A 122 0.99 8.29 3.76
N ASP A 123 0.65 7.06 4.19
CA ASP A 123 1.01 6.51 5.50
C ASP A 123 2.48 6.84 5.78
N TRP A 124 2.78 7.41 6.96
CA TRP A 124 4.14 7.80 7.32
C TRP A 124 5.15 6.65 7.15
N ARG A 125 4.69 5.40 7.26
CA ARG A 125 5.49 4.20 7.01
C ARG A 125 6.03 4.13 5.58
N GLU A 126 5.29 4.63 4.59
CA GLU A 126 5.83 4.74 3.22
C GLU A 126 7.06 5.62 3.21
N LYS A 127 7.00 6.80 3.83
CA LYS A 127 8.15 7.70 3.93
C LYS A 127 9.26 7.08 4.78
N PHE A 128 8.92 6.39 5.86
CA PHE A 128 9.91 5.81 6.78
C PHE A 128 10.69 4.65 6.14
N PHE A 129 9.98 3.69 5.54
CA PHE A 129 10.55 2.47 4.97
C PHE A 129 11.04 2.63 3.52
N HIS A 130 10.81 3.79 2.90
CA HIS A 130 11.37 4.07 1.59
C HIS A 130 12.91 4.03 1.60
N SER A 131 13.49 3.32 0.64
CA SER A 131 14.94 3.04 0.59
C SER A 131 15.79 4.30 0.49
N GLY A 132 15.28 5.33 -0.19
CA GLY A 132 15.94 6.63 -0.35
C GLY A 132 15.73 7.61 0.81
N SER A 133 15.01 7.24 1.87
CA SER A 133 14.72 8.18 2.97
C SER A 133 15.92 8.41 3.86
N SER A 134 16.24 9.69 4.06
CA SER A 134 17.30 10.12 4.97
C SER A 134 16.91 9.85 6.42
N PHE A 135 17.90 9.79 7.31
CA PHE A 135 17.66 9.65 8.75
C PHE A 135 16.70 10.73 9.29
N PHE A 136 16.89 11.98 8.89
CA PHE A 136 16.00 13.08 9.28
C PHE A 136 14.58 12.92 8.74
N ALA A 137 14.42 12.47 7.48
CA ALA A 137 13.09 12.22 6.91
C ALA A 137 12.36 11.07 7.63
N ARG A 138 13.10 10.06 8.10
CA ARG A 138 12.55 8.98 8.92
C ARG A 138 12.11 9.46 10.29
N LEU A 139 12.92 10.31 10.94
CA LEU A 139 12.55 10.92 12.22
C LEU A 139 11.31 11.81 12.10
N ASP A 140 11.24 12.63 11.05
CA ASP A 140 10.11 13.49 10.76
C ASP A 140 8.83 12.68 10.50
N ALA A 141 8.92 11.62 9.69
CA ALA A 141 7.80 10.71 9.44
C ALA A 141 7.33 9.99 10.72
N PHE A 142 8.25 9.54 11.58
CA PHE A 142 7.88 8.93 12.84
C PHE A 142 7.23 9.95 13.80
N ALA A 143 7.72 11.19 13.81
CA ALA A 143 7.23 12.26 14.67
C ALA A 143 5.93 12.90 14.16
N SER A 144 5.54 12.70 12.90
CA SER A 144 4.30 13.25 12.35
C SER A 144 3.05 12.55 12.87
N GLU A 145 3.16 11.31 13.35
CA GLU A 145 2.05 10.59 13.96
C GLU A 145 2.10 10.65 15.49
N PRO A 146 0.96 10.90 16.15
CA PRO A 146 0.89 10.78 17.60
C PRO A 146 1.05 9.32 18.01
N ALA A 147 1.99 9.04 18.92
CA ALA A 147 2.12 7.74 19.58
C ALA A 147 1.04 7.53 20.66
N ALA A 148 -0.23 7.75 20.31
CA ALA A 148 -1.37 7.67 21.20
C ALA A 148 -2.48 6.82 20.58
N ILE A 149 -3.19 6.05 21.42
CA ILE A 149 -4.34 5.26 21.02
C ILE A 149 -5.59 5.97 21.56
N PRO A 150 -6.58 6.31 20.71
CA PRO A 150 -7.81 6.94 21.17
C PRO A 150 -8.57 6.00 22.12
N VAL A 151 -8.94 6.51 23.30
CA VAL A 151 -9.69 5.73 24.30
C VAL A 151 -11.16 5.68 23.89
N GLY A 152 -11.72 4.47 23.81
CA GLY A 152 -13.16 4.24 23.56
C GLY A 152 -13.55 4.08 22.09
N GLU A 153 -12.66 4.32 21.14
CA GLU A 153 -12.90 3.98 19.74
C GLU A 153 -12.49 2.53 19.46
N LYS A 154 -13.35 1.78 18.75
CA LYS A 154 -12.94 0.47 18.25
C LYS A 154 -11.79 0.67 17.25
N PRO A 155 -10.75 -0.19 17.31
CA PRO A 155 -9.67 -0.15 16.33
C PRO A 155 -10.23 -0.30 14.93
N GLU A 156 -9.60 0.34 13.94
CA GLU A 156 -10.12 0.43 12.56
C GLU A 156 -10.38 -0.95 11.94
N CYS A 157 -9.56 -1.94 12.30
CA CYS A 157 -9.73 -3.32 11.89
C CYS A 157 -10.97 -4.02 12.47
N ALA A 158 -11.55 -3.49 13.55
CA ALA A 158 -12.78 -3.94 14.19
C ALA A 158 -13.98 -3.02 13.91
N ARG A 159 -13.78 -1.92 13.17
CA ARG A 159 -14.87 -1.07 12.71
C ARG A 159 -15.65 -1.80 11.60
N PRO A 160 -16.99 -1.68 11.58
CA PRO A 160 -17.78 -2.25 10.50
C PRO A 160 -17.27 -1.68 9.16
N PRO A 161 -17.33 -2.47 8.08
CA PRO A 161 -16.95 -1.98 6.77
C PRO A 161 -17.75 -0.72 6.44
N SER A 162 -17.06 0.30 5.93
CA SER A 162 -17.71 1.45 5.31
C SER A 162 -18.67 0.96 4.23
N ASP A 163 -19.81 1.65 4.05
CA ASP A 163 -20.79 1.24 3.03
C ASP A 163 -20.12 1.22 1.65
N VAL A 164 -20.02 0.03 1.06
CA VAL A 164 -19.22 -0.18 -0.16
C VAL A 164 -19.99 0.38 -1.34
N ASP A 165 -19.51 1.43 -1.98
CA ASP A 165 -20.19 2.06 -3.12
C ASP A 165 -20.43 1.08 -4.29
N ASP A 166 -21.54 1.25 -5.01
CA ASP A 166 -21.88 0.47 -6.21
C ASP A 166 -20.77 0.57 -7.27
N VAL A 167 -20.03 1.69 -7.30
CA VAL A 167 -18.84 1.85 -8.16
C VAL A 167 -17.74 0.87 -7.77
N VAL A 168 -17.51 0.63 -6.48
CA VAL A 168 -16.52 -0.35 -5.99
C VAL A 168 -16.95 -1.76 -6.35
N VAL A 169 -18.24 -2.09 -6.23
CA VAL A 169 -18.78 -3.38 -6.68
C VAL A 169 -18.53 -3.57 -8.19
N ALA A 170 -18.85 -2.56 -9.01
CA ALA A 170 -18.61 -2.61 -10.46
C ALA A 170 -17.12 -2.79 -10.80
N ARG A 171 -16.21 -2.07 -10.10
CA ARG A 171 -14.76 -2.25 -10.25
C ARG A 171 -14.32 -3.65 -9.90
N SER A 172 -14.79 -4.19 -8.78
CA SER A 172 -14.46 -5.53 -8.30
C SER A 172 -14.82 -6.60 -9.33
N TRP A 173 -16.01 -6.48 -9.93
CA TRP A 173 -16.48 -7.41 -10.96
C TRP A 173 -15.64 -7.33 -12.24
N ILE A 174 -15.25 -6.13 -12.68
CA ILE A 174 -14.35 -5.99 -13.83
C ILE A 174 -12.98 -6.60 -13.51
N ARG A 175 -12.40 -6.32 -12.34
CA ARG A 175 -11.09 -6.85 -11.92
C ARG A 175 -11.10 -8.38 -11.83
N SER A 176 -12.11 -8.94 -11.17
CA SER A 176 -12.35 -10.39 -11.08
C SER A 176 -12.41 -11.00 -12.48
N LEU A 177 -13.29 -10.50 -13.36
CA LEU A 177 -13.48 -11.00 -14.71
C LEU A 177 -12.21 -11.01 -15.57
N LEU A 178 -11.34 -10.01 -15.39
CA LEU A 178 -10.06 -9.90 -16.11
C LEU A 178 -8.94 -10.75 -15.48
N SER A 179 -9.04 -11.06 -14.19
CA SER A 179 -8.03 -11.80 -13.42
C SER A 179 -8.19 -13.32 -13.53
N THR A 180 -9.43 -13.81 -13.63
CA THR A 180 -9.75 -15.20 -13.93
C THR A 180 -9.85 -15.37 -15.44
N GLY A 181 -8.70 -15.61 -16.08
CA GLY A 181 -8.60 -15.69 -17.54
C GLY A 181 -9.54 -16.74 -18.14
N SER A 182 -10.33 -16.34 -19.16
CA SER A 182 -11.09 -17.13 -20.16
C SER A 182 -11.60 -18.55 -19.80
N THR A 183 -11.90 -18.85 -18.54
CA THR A 183 -12.50 -20.12 -18.14
C THR A 183 -14.01 -20.02 -18.30
N SER A 184 -14.53 -20.70 -19.33
CA SER A 184 -15.88 -21.26 -19.45
C SER A 184 -17.10 -20.34 -19.25
N HIS A 185 -16.94 -19.04 -19.05
CA HIS A 185 -18.07 -18.14 -18.90
C HIS A 185 -18.74 -17.90 -20.26
N SER A 186 -20.02 -18.26 -20.36
CA SER A 186 -20.84 -17.82 -21.49
C SER A 186 -21.03 -16.31 -21.42
N ILE A 187 -21.09 -15.64 -22.57
CA ILE A 187 -21.40 -14.20 -22.64
C ILE A 187 -22.72 -13.87 -21.91
N GLN A 188 -23.66 -14.82 -21.91
CA GLN A 188 -24.92 -14.73 -21.18
C GLN A 188 -24.70 -14.67 -19.66
N SER A 189 -23.92 -15.59 -19.08
CA SER A 189 -23.65 -15.60 -17.63
C SER A 189 -23.01 -14.30 -17.12
N ILE A 190 -22.12 -13.69 -17.93
CA ILE A 190 -21.50 -12.40 -17.61
C ILE A 190 -22.54 -11.27 -17.65
N ARG A 191 -23.40 -11.27 -18.68
CA ARG A 191 -24.48 -10.28 -18.81
C ARG A 191 -25.48 -10.39 -17.66
N ASP A 192 -25.91 -11.60 -17.32
CA ASP A 192 -26.86 -11.85 -16.24
C ASP A 192 -26.30 -11.36 -14.90
N LYS A 193 -25.00 -11.60 -14.65
CA LYS A 193 -24.32 -11.06 -13.47
C LYS A 193 -24.32 -9.53 -13.46
N PHE A 194 -23.98 -8.89 -14.58
CA PHE A 194 -24.00 -7.43 -14.70
C PHE A 194 -25.40 -6.82 -14.54
N LEU A 195 -26.45 -7.54 -14.90
CA LEU A 195 -27.84 -7.10 -14.68
C LEU A 195 -28.24 -7.08 -13.20
N GLN A 196 -27.55 -7.83 -12.32
CA GLN A 196 -27.84 -7.87 -10.88
C GLN A 196 -27.46 -6.57 -10.16
N LEU A 197 -26.48 -5.82 -10.64
CA LEU A 197 -26.10 -4.53 -10.05
C LEU A 197 -27.08 -3.47 -10.51
N SER A 198 -27.82 -2.80 -9.62
CA SER A 198 -28.84 -1.80 -9.99
C SER A 198 -29.87 -2.33 -11.04
N PRO A 199 -30.69 -3.35 -10.69
CA PRO A 199 -31.57 -4.03 -11.64
C PRO A 199 -32.59 -3.09 -12.32
N GLU A 200 -33.04 -2.06 -11.59
CA GLU A 200 -34.13 -1.17 -12.00
C GLU A 200 -33.70 -0.03 -12.93
N ASP A 201 -32.41 0.32 -12.99
CA ASP A 201 -31.93 1.49 -13.74
C ASP A 201 -30.80 1.12 -14.71
N SER A 202 -31.18 0.95 -15.98
CA SER A 202 -30.24 0.67 -17.07
C SER A 202 -29.23 1.80 -17.31
N HIS A 203 -29.64 3.05 -17.11
CA HIS A 203 -28.77 4.20 -17.32
C HIS A 203 -27.72 4.28 -16.22
N ARG A 204 -28.14 4.19 -14.95
CA ARG A 204 -27.23 4.14 -13.80
C ARG A 204 -26.23 3.00 -13.92
N ARG A 205 -26.66 1.79 -14.29
CA ARG A 205 -25.74 0.66 -14.57
C ARG A 205 -24.66 1.02 -15.58
N SER A 206 -25.06 1.57 -16.73
CA SER A 206 -24.13 1.95 -17.79
C SER A 206 -23.12 3.00 -17.30
N VAL A 207 -23.59 3.99 -16.52
CA VAL A 207 -22.74 5.01 -15.91
C VAL A 207 -21.77 4.41 -14.89
N LEU A 208 -22.21 3.49 -14.02
CA LEU A 208 -21.36 2.81 -13.04
C LEU A 208 -20.22 2.04 -13.71
N PHE A 209 -20.53 1.19 -14.69
CA PHE A 209 -19.50 0.41 -15.39
C PHE A 209 -18.57 1.29 -16.22
N LYS A 210 -19.08 2.35 -16.87
CA LYS A 210 -18.24 3.32 -17.59
C LYS A 210 -17.29 4.05 -16.64
N THR A 211 -17.76 4.43 -15.45
CA THR A 211 -16.96 5.07 -14.40
C THR A 211 -15.88 4.12 -13.90
N ALA A 212 -16.25 2.88 -13.58
CA ALA A 212 -15.32 1.84 -13.12
C ALA A 212 -14.21 1.55 -14.15
N VAL A 213 -14.57 1.38 -15.45
CA VAL A 213 -13.59 1.20 -16.53
C VAL A 213 -12.65 2.42 -16.63
N THR A 214 -13.20 3.63 -16.51
CA THR A 214 -12.40 4.87 -16.62
C THR A 214 -11.39 4.96 -15.48
N GLN A 215 -11.81 4.72 -14.24
CA GLN A 215 -10.93 4.76 -13.07
C GLN A 215 -9.85 3.67 -13.14
N LEU A 216 -10.23 2.42 -13.46
CA LEU A 216 -9.26 1.31 -13.61
C LEU A 216 -8.25 1.57 -14.74
N ALA A 217 -8.65 2.26 -15.81
CA ALA A 217 -7.74 2.65 -16.89
C ALA A 217 -6.80 3.79 -16.46
N GLN A 218 -7.29 4.76 -15.71
CA GLN A 218 -6.50 5.86 -15.14
C GLN A 218 -5.43 5.32 -14.16
N GLU A 219 -5.79 4.35 -13.33
CA GLU A 219 -4.89 3.64 -12.40
C GLU A 219 -3.96 2.64 -13.08
N ARG A 220 -4.02 2.52 -14.42
CA ARG A 220 -3.22 1.57 -15.23
C ARG A 220 -3.44 0.11 -14.85
N VAL A 221 -4.55 -0.24 -14.21
CA VAL A 221 -4.93 -1.64 -13.90
C VAL A 221 -5.32 -2.36 -15.19
N ILE A 222 -6.14 -1.71 -16.01
CA ILE A 222 -6.65 -2.29 -17.27
C ILE A 222 -6.12 -1.56 -18.50
N ARG A 223 -6.06 -2.27 -19.63
CA ARG A 223 -5.71 -1.71 -20.94
C ARG A 223 -6.62 -2.26 -22.02
N ARG A 224 -7.00 -1.40 -22.98
CA ARG A 224 -7.76 -1.79 -24.17
C ARG A 224 -6.92 -2.65 -25.11
N CYS A 225 -7.49 -3.76 -25.58
CA CYS A 225 -6.89 -4.64 -26.57
C CYS A 225 -6.89 -3.97 -27.95
N ARG A 226 -5.74 -3.95 -28.64
CA ARG A 226 -5.60 -3.32 -29.97
C ARG A 226 -6.35 -4.04 -31.09
N LYS A 227 -6.54 -5.35 -30.97
CA LYS A 227 -7.29 -6.21 -31.90
C LYS A 227 -7.99 -7.33 -31.12
N PRO A 228 -9.17 -7.08 -30.52
CA PRO A 228 -9.92 -8.16 -29.88
C PRO A 228 -10.33 -9.16 -30.97
N ARG A 229 -9.93 -10.42 -30.83
CA ARG A 229 -10.50 -11.51 -31.63
C ARG A 229 -12.00 -11.61 -31.29
N ALA A 230 -12.84 -11.99 -32.24
CA ALA A 230 -14.27 -12.18 -31.99
C ALA A 230 -14.47 -13.12 -30.78
N GLY A 231 -15.25 -12.69 -29.78
CA GLY A 231 -15.49 -13.44 -28.54
C GLY A 231 -14.48 -13.20 -27.40
N HIS A 232 -13.39 -12.45 -27.62
CA HIS A 232 -12.48 -12.06 -26.53
C HIS A 232 -12.86 -10.72 -25.89
N GLN A 233 -12.56 -10.59 -24.60
CA GLN A 233 -12.83 -9.37 -23.84
C GLN A 233 -12.08 -8.16 -24.43
N PRO A 234 -12.73 -6.98 -24.51
CA PRO A 234 -12.14 -5.79 -25.11
C PRO A 234 -11.02 -5.17 -24.26
N TYR A 235 -10.94 -5.55 -22.98
CA TYR A 235 -9.92 -5.13 -22.03
C TYR A 235 -9.14 -6.35 -21.52
N ARG A 236 -7.92 -6.10 -21.07
CA ARG A 236 -7.07 -7.05 -20.34
C ARG A 236 -6.36 -6.33 -19.19
N LEU A 237 -5.89 -7.08 -18.20
CA LEU A 237 -4.97 -6.54 -17.21
C LEU A 237 -3.71 -6.00 -17.90
N SER A 238 -3.20 -4.88 -17.39
CA SER A 238 -1.99 -4.27 -17.95
C SER A 238 -0.76 -5.10 -17.57
N GLU A 239 0.22 -5.17 -18.47
CA GLU A 239 1.50 -5.85 -18.19
C GLU A 239 2.25 -5.20 -17.01
N TRP A 240 2.08 -3.89 -16.85
CA TRP A 240 2.61 -3.17 -15.69
C TRP A 240 1.96 -3.65 -14.39
N TYR A 241 0.63 -3.76 -14.35
CA TYR A 241 -0.10 -4.25 -13.18
C TYR A 241 0.32 -5.66 -12.79
N GLU A 242 0.39 -6.59 -13.75
CA GLU A 242 0.83 -7.97 -13.51
C GLU A 242 2.30 -8.05 -13.02
N SER A 243 3.18 -7.23 -13.61
CA SER A 243 4.57 -7.14 -13.17
C SER A 243 4.70 -6.56 -11.75
N GLN A 244 3.89 -5.56 -11.41
CA GLN A 244 3.84 -5.00 -10.07
C GLN A 244 3.35 -6.03 -9.05
N LEU A 245 2.28 -6.74 -9.34
CA LEU A 245 1.77 -7.80 -8.47
C LEU A 245 2.82 -8.89 -8.26
N THR A 246 3.44 -9.39 -9.34
CA THR A 246 4.49 -10.41 -9.25
C THR A 246 5.66 -9.95 -8.37
N ARG A 247 6.05 -8.68 -8.50
CA ARG A 247 7.11 -8.08 -7.69
C ARG A 247 6.71 -7.97 -6.23
N MET A 248 5.48 -7.56 -5.92
CA MET A 248 5.01 -7.41 -4.53
C MET A 248 4.71 -8.75 -3.87
N ALA A 249 4.32 -9.77 -4.64
CA ALA A 249 4.01 -11.11 -4.14
C ALA A 249 5.21 -11.84 -3.54
N GLN A 250 6.46 -11.46 -3.90
CA GLN A 250 7.70 -12.03 -3.36
C GLN A 250 7.76 -13.57 -3.39
N THR A 251 7.12 -14.19 -4.40
CA THR A 251 6.89 -15.64 -4.49
C THR A 251 8.15 -16.47 -4.32
N SER A 252 9.28 -16.03 -4.90
CA SER A 252 10.57 -16.71 -4.79
C SER A 252 11.10 -16.76 -3.37
N LYS A 253 10.91 -15.69 -2.57
CA LYS A 253 11.35 -15.64 -1.16
C LYS A 253 10.56 -16.63 -0.33
N TYR A 254 9.25 -16.71 -0.52
CA TYR A 254 8.41 -17.68 0.16
C TYR A 254 8.80 -19.12 -0.19
N ASP A 255 9.06 -19.42 -1.46
CA ASP A 255 9.48 -20.76 -1.89
C ASP A 255 10.85 -21.15 -1.32
N ALA A 256 11.82 -20.23 -1.35
CA ALA A 256 13.14 -20.45 -0.77
C ALA A 256 13.08 -20.63 0.75
N ALA A 257 12.22 -19.87 1.44
CA ALA A 257 11.97 -19.98 2.88
C ALA A 257 11.41 -21.37 3.25
N ALA A 258 10.38 -21.83 2.53
CA ALA A 258 9.80 -23.16 2.72
C ALA A 258 10.81 -24.29 2.47
N ALA A 259 11.55 -24.23 1.36
CA ALA A 259 12.58 -25.21 1.05
C ALA A 259 13.71 -25.22 2.11
N PHE A 260 14.09 -24.06 2.64
CA PHE A 260 15.05 -23.97 3.73
C PHE A 260 14.54 -24.63 5.00
N LYS A 261 13.28 -24.38 5.39
CA LYS A 261 12.64 -25.02 6.54
C LYS A 261 12.59 -26.54 6.40
N GLU A 262 12.26 -27.06 5.22
CA GLU A 262 12.27 -28.51 4.96
C GLU A 262 13.66 -29.14 5.11
N ARG A 263 14.71 -28.44 4.67
CA ARG A 263 16.09 -28.89 4.88
C ARG A 263 16.46 -28.92 6.36
N LEU A 264 16.04 -27.91 7.14
CA LEU A 264 16.24 -27.89 8.59
C LEU A 264 15.49 -29.03 9.28
N ASP A 265 14.21 -29.25 8.95
CA ASP A 265 13.42 -30.37 9.48
C ASP A 265 14.13 -31.70 9.22
N GLY A 266 14.67 -31.90 8.01
CA GLY A 266 15.45 -33.07 7.66
C GLY A 266 16.74 -33.23 8.50
N ALA A 267 17.50 -32.15 8.68
CA ALA A 267 18.73 -32.16 9.47
C ALA A 267 18.46 -32.41 10.96
N PHE A 268 17.47 -31.74 11.53
CA PHE A 268 17.16 -31.83 12.97
C PHE A 268 16.57 -33.19 13.35
N ARG A 269 15.84 -33.85 12.45
CA ARG A 269 15.44 -35.26 12.63
C ARG A 269 16.62 -36.22 12.70
N ARG A 270 17.73 -35.89 12.05
CA ARG A 270 18.99 -36.64 12.13
C ARG A 270 19.86 -36.21 13.31
N LEU A 271 19.38 -35.31 14.17
CA LEU A 271 20.12 -34.70 15.28
C LEU A 271 21.38 -33.96 14.82
N GLU A 272 21.36 -33.43 13.59
CA GLU A 272 22.46 -32.66 12.99
C GLU A 272 22.23 -31.16 13.16
N THR A 273 23.31 -30.40 13.35
CA THR A 273 23.29 -28.94 13.19
C THR A 273 23.41 -28.58 11.71
N PHE A 274 22.77 -27.48 11.28
CA PHE A 274 22.88 -27.01 9.91
C PHE A 274 23.90 -25.88 9.80
N GLU A 275 24.96 -26.05 9.01
CA GLU A 275 25.91 -24.97 8.72
C GLU A 275 25.29 -23.96 7.75
N VAL A 276 25.27 -22.68 8.13
CA VAL A 276 24.71 -21.60 7.33
C VAL A 276 25.72 -21.23 6.23
N PRO A 277 25.37 -21.39 4.94
CA PRO A 277 26.21 -20.92 3.86
C PRO A 277 26.38 -19.41 3.91
N TYR A 278 27.57 -18.92 3.56
CA TYR A 278 27.86 -17.49 3.51
C TYR A 278 26.90 -16.71 2.58
N SER A 279 26.57 -17.30 1.43
CA SER A 279 25.56 -16.78 0.51
C SER A 279 24.22 -17.47 0.74
N LEU A 280 23.49 -17.03 1.76
CA LEU A 280 22.13 -17.51 2.02
C LEU A 280 21.13 -16.71 1.18
N ASP A 281 20.15 -17.40 0.59
CA ASP A 281 19.05 -16.77 -0.15
C ASP A 281 18.21 -15.84 0.74
N GLU A 282 17.65 -14.77 0.19
CA GLU A 282 16.84 -13.79 0.94
C GLU A 282 15.65 -14.43 1.66
N GLY A 283 15.00 -15.43 1.06
CA GLY A 283 13.91 -16.18 1.69
C GLY A 283 14.38 -17.06 2.84
N ALA A 284 15.53 -17.71 2.68
CA ALA A 284 16.12 -18.50 3.75
C ALA A 284 16.61 -17.61 4.92
N MET A 285 17.18 -16.44 4.63
CA MET A 285 17.51 -15.41 5.63
C MET A 285 16.26 -14.92 6.37
N MET A 286 15.15 -14.69 5.67
CA MET A 286 13.87 -14.30 6.26
C MET A 286 13.36 -15.37 7.24
N ALA A 287 13.34 -16.63 6.82
CA ALA A 287 12.94 -17.75 7.67
C ALA A 287 13.85 -17.90 8.90
N MET A 288 15.17 -17.88 8.70
CA MET A 288 16.15 -18.00 9.78
C MET A 288 16.03 -16.86 10.79
N THR A 289 15.92 -15.61 10.32
CA THR A 289 15.79 -14.44 11.20
C THR A 289 14.51 -14.52 12.02
N ASN A 290 13.39 -14.90 11.40
CA ASN A 290 12.11 -15.04 12.09
C ASN A 290 12.13 -16.19 13.11
N MET A 291 12.60 -17.39 12.73
CA MET A 291 12.72 -18.51 13.67
C MET A 291 13.67 -18.23 14.83
N ASN A 292 14.75 -17.47 14.61
CA ASN A 292 15.66 -17.04 15.68
C ASN A 292 14.98 -16.02 16.60
N ALA A 293 14.28 -15.03 16.04
CA ALA A 293 13.54 -14.04 16.82
C ALA A 293 12.45 -14.66 17.70
N MET A 294 11.80 -15.72 17.21
CA MET A 294 10.78 -16.49 17.95
C MET A 294 11.38 -17.59 18.84
N GLY A 295 12.71 -17.69 18.91
CA GLY A 295 13.40 -18.66 19.76
C GLY A 295 13.22 -20.11 19.35
N ARG A 296 12.82 -20.41 18.11
CA ARG A 296 12.69 -21.79 17.60
C ARG A 296 14.04 -22.42 17.28
N ILE A 297 14.98 -21.60 16.82
CA ILE A 297 16.35 -22.01 16.52
C ILE A 297 17.35 -21.17 17.30
N ARG A 298 18.57 -21.69 17.46
CA ARG A 298 19.71 -20.96 18.00
C ARG A 298 20.78 -20.85 16.93
N LEU A 299 21.33 -19.65 16.78
CA LEU A 299 22.51 -19.40 15.96
C LEU A 299 23.77 -19.56 16.83
N ILE A 300 24.63 -20.49 16.46
CA ILE A 300 25.86 -20.83 17.17
C ILE A 300 27.03 -20.36 16.31
N PRO A 301 27.83 -19.38 16.76
CA PRO A 301 29.05 -19.00 16.06
C PRO A 301 30.10 -20.11 16.19
N VAL A 302 30.70 -20.50 15.07
CA VAL A 302 31.74 -21.51 14.98
C VAL A 302 33.04 -20.86 14.56
N GLY A 303 34.11 -21.13 15.31
CA GLY A 303 35.43 -20.57 15.03
C GLY A 303 35.55 -19.07 15.31
N MET A 304 34.64 -18.48 16.09
CA MET A 304 34.74 -17.09 16.51
C MET A 304 35.89 -16.95 17.52
N PRO A 305 36.87 -16.07 17.27
CA PRO A 305 37.94 -15.83 18.23
C PRO A 305 37.39 -15.16 19.49
N ASP A 306 37.83 -15.60 20.66
CA ASP A 306 37.53 -14.95 21.93
C ASP A 306 38.28 -13.60 22.00
N ILE A 307 37.58 -12.52 21.70
CA ILE A 307 38.10 -11.15 21.74
C ILE A 307 37.30 -10.38 22.80
N PRO A 308 37.87 -10.17 24.01
CA PRO A 308 37.23 -9.41 25.06
C PRO A 308 36.77 -8.04 24.55
N TYR A 309 35.48 -7.72 24.76
CA TYR A 309 34.83 -6.48 24.32
C TYR A 309 34.80 -6.24 22.78
N GLY A 310 35.18 -7.22 21.96
CA GLY A 310 35.22 -7.06 20.49
C GLY A 310 36.36 -6.18 19.98
N PHE A 311 37.31 -5.79 20.84
CA PHE A 311 38.48 -4.99 20.48
C PHE A 311 39.76 -5.72 20.84
N ARG A 312 40.60 -6.01 19.84
CA ARG A 312 42.02 -6.28 20.15
C ARG A 312 42.66 -4.97 20.63
N PRO A 313 43.38 -4.95 21.77
CA PRO A 313 44.16 -3.78 22.17
C PRO A 313 45.04 -3.30 21.01
N GLY A 314 44.91 -2.03 20.62
CA GLY A 314 45.63 -1.43 19.48
C GLY A 314 44.85 -1.32 18.16
N HIS A 315 43.62 -1.85 18.07
CA HIS A 315 42.77 -1.78 16.88
C HIS A 315 41.39 -1.14 17.16
N TYR A 316 41.38 0.12 17.58
CA TYR A 316 40.14 0.87 17.88
C TYR A 316 39.46 1.48 16.63
N GLU A 317 40.13 1.50 15.49
CA GLU A 317 39.55 1.99 14.24
C GLU A 317 38.85 0.86 13.45
N SER A 318 37.56 0.66 13.70
CA SER A 318 36.75 -0.38 13.05
C SER A 318 36.74 -0.32 11.51
N ARG A 319 36.97 0.87 10.93
CA ARG A 319 37.10 1.07 9.47
C ARG A 319 38.37 0.43 8.88
N LYS A 320 39.42 0.21 9.68
CA LYS A 320 40.69 -0.38 9.24
C LYS A 320 40.74 -1.90 9.42
N TYR A 321 39.70 -2.52 9.98
CA TYR A 321 39.69 -3.97 10.14
C TYR A 321 39.66 -4.68 8.79
N PRO A 322 40.53 -5.69 8.58
CA PRO A 322 40.40 -6.60 7.46
C PRO A 322 39.00 -7.19 7.42
N LYS A 323 38.37 -7.18 6.25
CA LYS A 323 37.01 -7.73 6.11
C LYS A 323 36.93 -9.18 6.59
N SER A 324 38.02 -9.95 6.44
CA SER A 324 38.15 -11.34 6.92
C SER A 324 37.77 -11.52 8.40
N LEU A 325 37.96 -10.52 9.27
CA LEU A 325 37.59 -10.60 10.69
C LEU A 325 36.09 -10.54 10.96
N TYR A 326 35.29 -10.08 9.99
CA TYR A 326 33.83 -10.14 10.06
C TYR A 326 33.26 -11.47 9.58
N HIS A 327 34.10 -12.41 9.17
CA HIS A 327 33.68 -13.73 8.71
C HIS A 327 33.84 -14.73 9.84
N PHE A 328 32.73 -15.33 10.26
CA PHE A 328 32.72 -16.49 11.11
C PHE A 328 31.60 -17.41 10.64
N THR A 329 31.81 -18.71 10.78
CA THR A 329 30.81 -19.70 10.40
C THR A 329 29.67 -19.65 11.40
N LEU A 330 28.44 -19.81 10.92
CA LEU A 330 27.26 -19.91 11.74
C LEU A 330 26.68 -21.31 11.58
N GLN A 331 26.36 -21.96 12.70
CA GLN A 331 25.56 -23.18 12.73
C GLN A 331 24.18 -22.88 13.32
N VAL A 332 23.17 -23.56 12.81
CA VAL A 332 21.81 -23.52 13.33
C VAL A 332 21.54 -24.83 14.06
N ALA A 333 21.09 -24.71 15.30
CA ALA A 333 20.60 -25.83 16.10
C ALA A 333 19.11 -25.61 16.46
N PRO A 334 18.31 -26.68 16.57
CA PRO A 334 16.95 -26.57 17.09
C PRO A 334 17.01 -26.23 18.58
N THR A 335 15.96 -25.56 19.06
CA THR A 335 15.69 -25.43 20.49
C THR A 335 14.60 -26.41 20.90
N ASP A 336 14.35 -26.52 22.21
CA ASP A 336 13.25 -27.34 22.75
C ASP A 336 11.87 -26.86 22.25
N ALA A 337 11.77 -25.61 21.81
CA ALA A 337 10.56 -25.02 21.25
C ALA A 337 10.42 -25.24 19.73
N TYR A 338 11.36 -25.91 19.06
CA TYR A 338 11.29 -26.11 17.60
C TYR A 338 10.05 -26.92 17.19
N GLN A 339 9.39 -26.50 16.11
CA GLN A 339 8.24 -27.21 15.54
C GLN A 339 8.56 -27.71 14.13
N TYR A 340 8.32 -29.00 13.88
CA TYR A 340 8.37 -29.57 12.55
C TYR A 340 7.14 -29.16 11.75
N ASN A 341 7.23 -29.21 10.42
CA ASN A 341 6.12 -28.76 9.57
C ASN A 341 4.80 -29.50 9.84
N GLU A 342 4.82 -30.75 10.31
CA GLU A 342 3.60 -31.51 10.61
C GLU A 342 2.90 -31.03 11.89
N ASP A 343 3.66 -30.42 12.81
CA ASP A 343 3.16 -29.98 14.12
C ASP A 343 2.55 -28.57 14.05
N ILE A 344 2.89 -27.78 13.03
CA ILE A 344 2.44 -26.39 12.89
C ILE A 344 0.94 -26.33 12.53
N GLU A 345 0.12 -25.90 13.49
CA GLU A 345 -1.34 -25.77 13.34
C GLU A 345 -1.75 -24.83 12.20
N LEU A 346 -1.05 -23.72 12.02
CA LEU A 346 -1.29 -22.76 10.93
C LEU A 346 -1.28 -23.44 9.56
N LEU A 347 -0.36 -24.38 9.32
CA LEU A 347 -0.26 -25.05 8.02
C LEU A 347 -1.48 -25.93 7.76
N ARG A 348 -2.04 -26.56 8.80
CA ARG A 348 -3.30 -27.30 8.70
C ARG A 348 -4.46 -26.34 8.43
N ALA A 349 -4.57 -25.26 9.20
CA ALA A 349 -5.64 -24.27 9.05
C ALA A 349 -5.67 -23.65 7.64
N VAL A 350 -4.51 -23.22 7.12
CA VAL A 350 -4.35 -22.65 5.78
C VAL A 350 -4.76 -23.63 4.67
N THR A 351 -4.61 -24.93 4.91
CA THR A 351 -5.03 -25.97 3.96
C THR A 351 -6.50 -26.38 4.05
N THR A 352 -7.14 -26.15 5.19
CA THR A 352 -8.55 -26.52 5.42
C THR A 352 -9.48 -25.36 5.09
N GLU A 353 -9.09 -24.14 5.43
CA GLU A 353 -9.92 -22.96 5.25
C GLU A 353 -9.87 -22.46 3.80
N SER A 354 -11.06 -22.34 3.18
CA SER A 354 -11.15 -21.87 1.80
C SER A 354 -10.87 -20.36 1.69
N PRO A 355 -10.25 -19.88 0.60
CA PRO A 355 -10.09 -18.45 0.38
C PRO A 355 -11.45 -17.74 0.34
N PRO A 356 -11.57 -16.52 0.86
CA PRO A 356 -12.82 -15.77 0.85
C PRO A 356 -13.26 -15.46 -0.59
N LEU A 357 -14.53 -15.73 -0.94
CA LEU A 357 -15.03 -15.70 -2.33
C LEU A 357 -15.91 -14.48 -2.65
N GLY A 358 -16.16 -13.59 -1.68
CA GLY A 358 -16.96 -12.39 -1.90
C GLY A 358 -17.15 -11.56 -0.64
N GLY A 359 -17.52 -10.29 -0.84
CA GLY A 359 -17.86 -9.35 0.23
C GLY A 359 -19.34 -9.35 0.61
N SER A 360 -19.69 -8.54 1.60
CA SER A 360 -21.05 -8.45 2.16
C SER A 360 -22.12 -7.94 1.19
N ARG A 361 -21.75 -7.12 0.19
CA ARG A 361 -22.68 -6.60 -0.83
C ARG A 361 -22.60 -7.35 -2.16
N GLY A 362 -21.79 -8.42 -2.24
CA GLY A 362 -21.59 -9.19 -3.47
C GLY A 362 -20.41 -8.70 -4.32
N GLU A 363 -19.49 -7.95 -3.73
CA GLU A 363 -18.16 -7.67 -4.26
C GLU A 363 -17.44 -8.98 -4.57
N LEU A 364 -16.66 -9.00 -5.65
CA LEU A 364 -15.87 -10.17 -6.03
C LEU A 364 -14.38 -9.82 -5.94
N PRO A 365 -13.60 -10.51 -5.09
CA PRO A 365 -12.17 -10.28 -5.03
C PRO A 365 -11.50 -10.78 -6.31
N GLN A 366 -10.33 -10.23 -6.64
CA GLN A 366 -9.62 -10.56 -7.89
C GLN A 366 -9.16 -12.01 -8.01
N TRP A 367 -9.17 -12.79 -6.92
CA TRP A 367 -8.88 -14.22 -6.94
C TRP A 367 -10.11 -15.11 -7.08
N ALA A 368 -11.33 -14.56 -7.09
CA ALA A 368 -12.57 -15.30 -7.33
C ALA A 368 -13.18 -14.91 -8.68
N ASP A 369 -13.74 -15.88 -9.41
CA ASP A 369 -14.50 -15.62 -10.64
C ASP A 369 -16.01 -15.40 -10.37
N PHE A 370 -16.80 -15.19 -11.43
CA PHE A 370 -18.25 -14.98 -11.33
C PHE A 370 -19.02 -16.23 -10.88
N LEU A 371 -18.42 -17.42 -11.02
CA LEU A 371 -18.92 -18.70 -10.54
C LEU A 371 -18.40 -19.00 -9.11
N ARG A 372 -17.70 -18.05 -8.48
CA ARG A 372 -17.03 -18.18 -7.17
C ARG A 372 -15.97 -19.29 -7.14
N VAL A 373 -15.34 -19.59 -8.27
CA VAL A 373 -14.16 -20.44 -8.34
C VAL A 373 -12.92 -19.61 -7.99
N CYS A 374 -12.10 -20.12 -7.07
CA CYS A 374 -10.89 -19.45 -6.63
C CYS A 374 -9.67 -19.80 -7.51
N SER A 375 -8.97 -18.78 -8.01
CA SER A 375 -7.63 -18.89 -8.58
C SER A 375 -6.60 -18.94 -7.45
N VAL A 376 -6.15 -20.15 -7.09
CA VAL A 376 -5.10 -20.36 -6.06
C VAL A 376 -3.85 -19.55 -6.35
N LYS A 377 -3.46 -19.42 -7.62
CA LYS A 377 -2.32 -18.59 -8.02
C LYS A 377 -2.53 -17.14 -7.59
N ARG A 378 -3.65 -16.52 -7.99
CA ARG A 378 -3.91 -15.11 -7.70
C ARG A 378 -4.08 -14.87 -6.20
N TRP A 379 -4.76 -15.80 -5.51
CA TRP A 379 -4.87 -15.78 -4.06
C TRP A 379 -3.50 -15.78 -3.38
N SER A 380 -2.60 -16.69 -3.78
CA SER A 380 -1.26 -16.79 -3.21
C SER A 380 -0.40 -15.54 -3.47
N GLU A 381 -0.57 -14.89 -4.63
CA GLU A 381 0.14 -13.65 -4.97
C GLU A 381 -0.31 -12.48 -4.09
N ILE A 382 -1.62 -12.33 -3.89
CA ILE A 382 -2.19 -11.26 -3.05
C ILE A 382 -1.85 -11.48 -1.57
N LEU A 383 -2.03 -12.71 -1.07
CA LEU A 383 -1.66 -13.03 0.30
C LEU A 383 -0.16 -12.82 0.53
N GLY A 384 0.68 -13.20 -0.44
CA GLY A 384 2.12 -12.96 -0.39
C GLY A 384 2.48 -11.48 -0.35
N ALA A 385 1.83 -10.66 -1.17
CA ALA A 385 2.05 -9.22 -1.16
C ALA A 385 1.60 -8.57 0.16
N PHE A 386 0.41 -8.95 0.64
CA PHE A 386 -0.16 -8.46 1.88
C PHE A 386 0.73 -8.77 3.09
N ASN A 387 1.09 -10.04 3.28
CA ASN A 387 1.89 -10.46 4.42
C ASN A 387 3.29 -9.85 4.40
N PHE A 388 3.91 -9.72 3.22
CA PHE A 388 5.24 -9.13 3.10
C PHE A 388 5.24 -7.65 3.48
N VAL A 389 4.19 -6.90 3.13
CA VAL A 389 4.04 -5.50 3.56
C VAL A 389 3.92 -5.39 5.08
N PHE A 390 3.06 -6.19 5.71
CA PHE A 390 2.95 -6.21 7.18
C PHE A 390 4.24 -6.64 7.86
N ALA A 391 4.94 -7.66 7.35
CA ALA A 391 6.19 -8.15 7.92
C ALA A 391 7.31 -7.10 7.86
N THR A 392 7.34 -6.25 6.83
CA THR A 392 8.41 -5.27 6.61
C THR A 392 8.10 -3.89 7.19
N ARG A 393 6.82 -3.51 7.28
CA ARG A 393 6.39 -2.19 7.74
C ARG A 393 5.72 -2.19 9.13
N GLY A 394 5.47 -3.37 9.69
CA GLY A 394 4.81 -3.56 10.98
C GLY A 394 3.29 -3.41 10.89
N CYS A 395 2.65 -3.21 12.05
CA CYS A 395 1.20 -3.04 12.14
C CYS A 395 0.74 -1.80 11.35
N MET A 396 -0.22 -1.97 10.45
CA MET A 396 -0.82 -0.93 9.60
C MET A 396 -2.34 -0.95 9.69
N THR A 397 -2.98 0.18 9.36
CA THR A 397 -4.44 0.24 9.16
C THR A 397 -4.82 -0.38 7.81
N ILE A 398 -6.12 -0.63 7.61
CA ILE A 398 -6.61 -1.14 6.32
C ILE A 398 -6.34 -0.12 5.21
N SER A 399 -6.59 1.16 5.47
CA SER A 399 -6.27 2.23 4.51
C SER A 399 -4.76 2.31 4.22
N GLY A 400 -3.92 2.15 5.24
CA GLY A 400 -2.46 2.14 5.08
C GLY A 400 -1.97 1.01 4.18
N VAL A 401 -2.44 -0.22 4.37
CA VAL A 401 -2.06 -1.35 3.50
C VAL A 401 -2.62 -1.21 2.08
N CYS A 402 -3.81 -0.62 1.92
CA CYS A 402 -4.36 -0.33 0.59
C CYS A 402 -3.56 0.76 -0.14
N SER A 403 -3.10 1.79 0.57
CA SER A 403 -2.18 2.79 0.01
C SER A 403 -0.86 2.16 -0.41
N ALA A 404 -0.30 1.31 0.45
CA ALA A 404 0.93 0.55 0.21
C ALA A 404 0.89 -0.34 -1.02
N LEU A 405 -0.23 -1.02 -1.19
CA LEU A 405 -0.45 -1.96 -2.28
C LEU A 405 -1.21 -1.33 -3.44
N HIS A 406 -1.43 -0.02 -3.47
CA HIS A 406 -2.18 0.62 -4.55
C HIS A 406 -1.45 0.43 -5.91
N PRO A 407 -2.15 0.06 -7.00
CA PRO A 407 -3.59 -0.23 -7.15
C PRO A 407 -3.94 -1.74 -7.06
N LEU A 408 -3.07 -2.57 -6.49
CA LEU A 408 -3.17 -4.02 -6.42
C LEU A 408 -4.25 -4.51 -5.46
N LEU A 409 -4.57 -3.77 -4.40
CA LEU A 409 -5.50 -4.21 -3.35
C LEU A 409 -6.54 -3.13 -3.03
N GLU A 410 -7.82 -3.50 -3.07
CA GLU A 410 -8.94 -2.66 -2.64
C GLU A 410 -9.27 -2.86 -1.15
N GLU A 411 -9.94 -1.90 -0.52
CA GLU A 411 -10.23 -1.93 0.92
C GLU A 411 -11.04 -3.17 1.35
N PHE A 412 -12.06 -3.54 0.58
CA PHE A 412 -12.86 -4.74 0.87
C PHE A 412 -12.01 -6.02 0.73
N GLU A 413 -11.09 -6.08 -0.24
CA GLU A 413 -10.19 -7.23 -0.42
C GLU A 413 -9.24 -7.35 0.77
N ALA A 414 -8.70 -6.23 1.26
CA ALA A 414 -7.86 -6.18 2.44
C ALA A 414 -8.60 -6.70 3.69
N ARG A 415 -9.87 -6.34 3.88
CA ARG A 415 -10.70 -6.84 4.98
C ARG A 415 -10.92 -8.35 4.89
N LEU A 416 -11.22 -8.87 3.70
CA LEU A 416 -11.35 -10.32 3.48
C LEU A 416 -10.04 -11.07 3.81
N VAL A 417 -8.88 -10.53 3.42
CA VAL A 417 -7.57 -11.10 3.76
C VAL A 417 -7.33 -11.08 5.27
N VAL A 418 -7.70 -9.98 5.95
CA VAL A 418 -7.56 -9.85 7.40
C VAL A 418 -8.42 -10.88 8.14
N GLU A 419 -9.69 -11.00 7.78
CA GLU A 419 -10.62 -11.94 8.42
C GLU A 419 -10.15 -13.38 8.25
N TRP A 420 -9.81 -13.78 7.02
CA TRP A 420 -9.26 -15.10 6.74
C TRP A 420 -7.91 -15.33 7.44
N GLY A 421 -7.05 -14.31 7.47
CA GLY A 421 -5.74 -14.38 8.12
C GLY A 421 -5.84 -14.58 9.63
N LYS A 422 -6.82 -13.95 10.30
CA LYS A 422 -7.10 -14.16 11.72
C LYS A 422 -7.63 -15.56 11.99
N GLN A 423 -8.55 -16.05 11.16
CA GLN A 423 -9.14 -17.39 11.30
C GLN A 423 -8.10 -18.50 11.12
N THR A 424 -7.18 -18.32 10.17
CA THR A 424 -6.12 -19.31 9.88
C THR A 424 -4.88 -19.17 10.77
N GLY A 425 -4.83 -18.14 11.60
CA GLY A 425 -3.67 -17.81 12.44
C GLY A 425 -2.47 -17.25 11.66
N VAL A 426 -2.61 -16.93 10.37
CA VAL A 426 -1.58 -16.25 9.57
C VAL A 426 -1.32 -14.84 10.06
N LEU A 427 -2.38 -14.19 10.57
CA LEU A 427 -2.32 -12.89 11.20
C LEU A 427 -2.66 -13.02 12.69
N ALA A 428 -1.94 -12.26 13.51
CA ALA A 428 -2.14 -12.19 14.95
C ALA A 428 -2.58 -10.78 15.36
N GLU A 429 -3.44 -10.71 16.36
CA GLU A 429 -3.80 -9.44 16.99
C GLU A 429 -2.72 -9.01 17.98
N VAL A 430 -2.48 -7.71 18.06
CA VAL A 430 -1.50 -7.09 18.97
C VAL A 430 -2.21 -6.04 19.80
N MET A 431 -1.80 -5.90 21.07
CA MET A 431 -2.37 -4.94 22.01
C MET A 431 -3.90 -5.08 22.14
N ASP A 432 -4.38 -6.29 22.47
CA ASP A 432 -5.80 -6.60 22.68
C ASP A 432 -6.72 -6.21 21.51
N GLY A 433 -6.27 -6.47 20.27
CA GLY A 433 -7.04 -6.23 19.05
C GLY A 433 -6.85 -4.84 18.44
N VAL A 434 -6.02 -3.98 19.04
CA VAL A 434 -5.76 -2.63 18.50
C VAL A 434 -4.98 -2.68 17.18
N GLY A 435 -4.07 -3.64 17.03
CA GLY A 435 -3.26 -3.83 15.83
C GLY A 435 -3.32 -5.24 15.28
N ILE A 436 -2.91 -5.39 14.02
CA ILE A 436 -2.72 -6.69 13.38
C ILE A 436 -1.28 -6.78 12.89
N THR A 437 -0.66 -7.94 13.10
CA THR A 437 0.66 -8.28 12.58
C THR A 437 0.65 -9.66 11.94
N VAL A 438 1.70 -9.99 11.19
CA VAL A 438 1.93 -11.37 10.76
C VAL A 438 2.30 -12.25 11.96
N ALA A 439 1.70 -13.43 12.02
CA ALA A 439 2.01 -14.44 13.04
C ALA A 439 3.29 -15.21 12.70
N GLU A 440 3.90 -15.90 13.64
CA GLU A 440 5.20 -16.57 13.52
C GLU A 440 5.47 -17.29 12.17
N TRP A 441 4.58 -18.19 11.73
CA TRP A 441 4.78 -19.05 10.55
C TRP A 441 4.16 -18.50 9.26
N TRP A 442 3.85 -17.20 9.21
CA TRP A 442 3.20 -16.52 8.07
C TRP A 442 3.84 -16.81 6.70
N TRP A 443 5.16 -16.95 6.67
CA TRP A 443 5.96 -17.16 5.46
C TRP A 443 5.88 -18.60 4.91
N LEU A 444 5.29 -19.54 5.65
CA LEU A 444 5.00 -20.87 5.15
C LEU A 444 3.59 -20.97 4.53
N ALA A 445 2.69 -20.02 4.80
CA ALA A 445 1.30 -20.07 4.33
C ALA A 445 1.20 -20.08 2.79
N VAL A 446 1.94 -19.19 2.12
CA VAL A 446 1.86 -18.99 0.65
C VAL A 446 2.34 -20.23 -0.14
N PRO A 447 3.49 -20.86 0.18
CA PRO A 447 3.89 -22.09 -0.47
C PRO A 447 2.94 -23.26 -0.19
N TRP A 448 2.40 -23.38 1.03
CA TRP A 448 1.48 -24.46 1.39
C TRP A 448 0.15 -24.40 0.62
N LEU A 449 -0.41 -23.20 0.43
CA LEU A 449 -1.60 -22.99 -0.40
C LEU A 449 -1.41 -23.52 -1.83
N ARG A 450 -0.23 -23.23 -2.42
CA ARG A 450 0.08 -23.62 -3.80
C ARG A 450 0.27 -25.12 -3.97
N ARG A 451 0.75 -25.83 -2.94
CA ARG A 451 0.92 -27.29 -2.97
C ARG A 451 -0.40 -28.02 -3.16
N GLN A 452 -1.49 -27.54 -2.56
CA GLN A 452 -2.81 -28.14 -2.75
C GLN A 452 -3.41 -27.88 -4.14
N GLY A 453 -3.18 -26.69 -4.70
CA GLY A 453 -3.62 -26.36 -6.07
C GLY A 453 -3.00 -27.25 -7.16
N GLY A 454 -1.83 -27.83 -6.88
CA GLY A 454 -1.17 -28.81 -7.76
C GLY A 454 -1.81 -30.21 -7.69
N VAL A 455 -2.19 -30.67 -6.50
CA VAL A 455 -2.71 -32.04 -6.28
C VAL A 455 -4.12 -32.24 -6.90
N CYS A 456 -4.90 -31.16 -7.10
CA CYS A 456 -6.22 -31.27 -7.70
C CYS A 456 -6.20 -31.39 -9.24
N ARG A 457 -5.06 -31.17 -9.91
CA ARG A 457 -4.93 -31.39 -11.37
C ARG A 457 -4.67 -32.84 -11.77
N ASP A 458 -4.03 -33.64 -10.91
CA ASP A 458 -3.63 -35.01 -11.27
C ASP A 458 -4.71 -36.08 -11.03
N ARG A 459 -5.81 -35.75 -10.33
CA ARG A 459 -6.95 -36.69 -10.15
C ARG A 459 -8.00 -36.63 -11.27
N ALA A 460 -7.92 -35.68 -12.20
CA ALA A 460 -8.89 -35.54 -13.29
C ALA A 460 -8.56 -36.38 -14.56
N THR A 461 -7.43 -37.10 -14.56
CA THR A 461 -7.01 -37.96 -15.68
C THR A 461 -6.76 -39.39 -15.22
N MET A 462 -7.82 -40.09 -14.81
CA MET A 462 -7.88 -41.56 -14.90
C MET A 462 -9.11 -41.94 -15.71
N THR A 463 -8.99 -41.78 -17.03
CA THR A 463 -9.96 -42.29 -17.99
C THR A 463 -9.80 -43.81 -18.07
N ILE A 464 -10.87 -44.51 -17.73
CA ILE A 464 -11.04 -45.96 -17.81
C ILE A 464 -10.85 -46.40 -19.29
N PRO A 465 -10.00 -47.41 -19.60
CA PRO A 465 -9.89 -47.90 -20.95
C PRO A 465 -11.12 -48.73 -21.33
N GLN A 466 -11.87 -48.26 -22.33
CA GLN A 466 -12.94 -49.01 -22.97
C GLN A 466 -12.38 -50.23 -23.70
N ARG A 467 -12.94 -51.41 -23.35
CA ARG A 467 -12.78 -52.66 -24.08
C ARG A 467 -13.25 -52.50 -25.53
N GLN A 468 -12.37 -52.79 -26.48
CA GLN A 468 -12.75 -53.08 -27.86
C GLN A 468 -13.37 -54.49 -27.91
N ASN A 469 -14.62 -54.56 -28.37
CA ASN A 469 -15.25 -55.82 -28.77
C ASN A 469 -14.84 -56.14 -30.21
N LEU A 470 -14.36 -57.36 -30.40
CA LEU A 470 -14.25 -58.03 -31.69
C LEU A 470 -15.65 -58.45 -32.17
N CYS A 471 -16.01 -58.01 -33.38
CA CYS A 471 -16.71 -58.76 -34.43
C CYS A 471 -16.52 -58.00 -35.74
#